data_AF-A0A2A5BTY6-F1
#
_entry.id   AF-A0A2A5BTY6-F1
#
_cell.length_a   1.000
_cell.length_b   1.000
_cell.length_c   1.000
_cell.angle_alpha   90.00
_cell.angle_beta   90.00
_cell.angle_gamma   90.00
#
_symmetry.space_group_name_H-M   'P 1'
#
loop_
_entity.id
_entity.type
_entity.pdbx_description
1 polymer ?
#
loop_
_entity_poly.entity_id
_entity_poly.type
_entity_poly.pdbx_seq_one_letter_code
_entity_poly.pdbx_strand_id
1 'polypeptide(L)'
;MGELLIVSFVSVIAIFLATSLFYECLCFLSRFIANSPGNHRTLMLTMVSGIFVAHAAAIFIYAVFYWGLTHYAGFADLSGNVEDHFLTYLYFSITSYSSLGIGDVFPVGSLRFLAGVEAINGLILITWSAAFTYFIVQEMWDAHNTKDKGD
;
A
#
# COMPACT_ATOMS: atom_id res chain seq x y z
N MET A 1 -2.76 -26.74 12.25
CA MET A 1 -4.00 -25.97 12.52
C MET A 1 -3.71 -24.67 13.28
N GLY A 2 -2.87 -24.65 14.32
CA GLY A 2 -2.56 -23.42 15.07
C GLY A 2 -2.01 -22.27 14.23
N GLU A 3 -0.98 -22.53 13.40
CA GLU A 3 -0.38 -21.50 12.54
C GLU A 3 -1.39 -20.84 11.58
N LEU A 4 -2.28 -21.61 10.96
CA LEU A 4 -3.28 -21.08 10.03
C LEU A 4 -4.27 -20.15 10.72
N LEU A 5 -4.67 -20.45 11.97
CA LEU A 5 -5.54 -19.57 12.75
C LEU A 5 -4.84 -18.26 13.10
N ILE A 6 -3.57 -18.35 13.53
CA ILE A 6 -2.75 -17.17 13.84
C ILE A 6 -2.58 -16.30 12.59
N VAL A 7 -2.18 -16.89 11.47
CA VAL A 7 -1.98 -16.15 10.21
C VAL A 7 -3.29 -15.54 9.72
N SER A 8 -4.42 -16.23 9.85
CA SER A 8 -5.72 -15.68 9.44
C SER A 8 -6.11 -14.47 10.28
N PHE A 9 -5.90 -14.53 11.59
CA PHE A 9 -6.14 -13.41 12.49
C PHE A 9 -5.20 -12.23 12.19
N VAL A 10 -3.92 -12.52 11.97
CA VAL A 10 -2.92 -11.51 11.58
C VAL A 10 -3.26 -10.87 10.22
N SER A 11 -3.72 -11.65 9.25
CA SER A 11 -4.18 -11.13 7.95
C SER A 11 -5.31 -10.12 8.11
N VAL A 12 -6.29 -10.41 8.97
CA VAL A 12 -7.40 -9.48 9.24
C VAL A 12 -6.87 -8.18 9.85
N ILE A 13 -6.00 -8.27 10.86
CA ILE A 13 -5.38 -7.09 11.48
C ILE A 13 -4.57 -6.31 10.45
N ALA A 14 -3.76 -6.98 9.63
CA ALA A 14 -2.92 -6.36 8.62
C ALA A 14 -3.77 -5.59 7.59
N ILE A 15 -4.87 -6.17 7.11
CA ILE A 15 -5.83 -5.48 6.23
C ILE A 15 -6.35 -4.21 6.91
N PHE A 16 -6.87 -4.31 8.15
CA PHE A 16 -7.45 -3.16 8.83
C PHE A 16 -6.43 -2.05 9.08
N LEU A 17 -5.23 -2.39 9.54
CA LEU A 17 -4.17 -1.41 9.78
C LEU A 17 -3.68 -0.77 8.48
N ALA A 18 -3.38 -1.56 7.45
CA ALA A 18 -2.90 -1.05 6.17
C ALA A 18 -3.94 -0.16 5.51
N THR A 19 -5.20 -0.60 5.44
CA THR A 19 -6.28 0.15 4.81
C THR A 19 -6.64 1.41 5.61
N SER A 20 -6.67 1.35 6.95
CA SER A 20 -6.93 2.52 7.78
C SER A 20 -5.80 3.56 7.66
N LEU A 21 -4.54 3.12 7.71
CA LEU A 21 -3.40 4.03 7.53
C LEU A 21 -3.42 4.66 6.14
N PHE A 22 -3.66 3.85 5.11
CA PHE A 22 -3.75 4.31 3.73
C PHE A 22 -4.87 5.37 3.57
N TYR A 23 -6.04 5.10 4.14
CA TYR A 23 -7.16 6.04 4.15
C TYR A 23 -6.80 7.36 4.84
N GLU A 24 -6.19 7.31 6.02
CA GLU A 24 -5.73 8.51 6.73
C GLU A 24 -4.69 9.30 5.93
N CYS A 25 -3.77 8.63 5.25
CA CYS A 25 -2.84 9.26 4.33
C CYS A 25 -3.56 9.98 3.17
N LEU A 26 -4.60 9.38 2.58
CA LEU A 26 -5.41 10.02 1.54
C LEU A 26 -6.20 11.21 2.09
N CYS A 27 -6.78 11.11 3.29
CA CYS A 27 -7.48 12.22 3.94
C CYS A 27 -6.52 13.38 4.22
N PHE A 28 -5.33 13.09 4.73
CA PHE A 28 -4.29 14.08 4.95
C PHE A 28 -3.87 14.74 3.63
N LEU A 29 -3.61 13.94 2.60
CA LEU A 29 -3.23 14.43 1.27
C LEU A 29 -4.33 15.30 0.64
N SER A 30 -5.59 14.89 0.75
CA SER A 30 -6.75 15.65 0.28
C SER A 30 -6.84 17.01 0.97
N ARG A 31 -6.70 17.06 2.30
CA ARG A 31 -6.69 18.32 3.06
C ARG A 31 -5.49 19.19 2.70
N PHE A 32 -4.32 18.59 2.48
CA PHE A 32 -3.11 19.31 2.08
C PHE A 32 -3.28 19.95 0.70
N ILE A 33 -3.84 19.22 -0.27
CA ILE A 33 -4.11 19.70 -1.61
C ILE A 33 -5.15 20.83 -1.59
N ALA A 34 -6.26 20.65 -0.89
CA ALA A 34 -7.34 21.64 -0.82
C ALA A 34 -6.88 23.01 -0.26
N ASN A 35 -5.88 23.02 0.63
CA ASN A 35 -5.35 24.24 1.23
C ASN A 35 -4.16 24.85 0.46
N SER A 36 -3.75 24.26 -0.67
CA SER A 36 -2.56 24.69 -1.39
C SER A 36 -2.93 25.54 -2.62
N PRO A 37 -2.56 26.84 -2.68
CA PRO A 37 -2.86 27.71 -3.83
C PRO A 37 -1.94 27.46 -5.04
N GLY A 38 -1.49 26.21 -5.23
CA GLY A 38 -0.49 25.84 -6.23
C GLY A 38 -1.03 25.77 -7.66
N ASN A 39 -0.13 25.94 -8.64
CA ASN A 39 -0.44 25.67 -10.05
C ASN A 39 -0.70 24.17 -10.26
N HIS A 40 -1.52 23.82 -11.26
CA HIS A 40 -1.93 22.44 -11.59
C HIS A 40 -0.79 21.41 -11.60
N ARG A 41 0.40 21.79 -12.10
CA ARG A 41 1.60 20.92 -12.13
C ARG A 41 2.09 20.53 -10.75
N THR A 42 2.17 21.49 -9.82
CA THR A 42 2.66 21.23 -8.46
C THR A 42 1.67 20.36 -7.70
N LEU A 43 0.37 20.59 -7.88
CA LEU A 43 -0.69 19.77 -7.28
C LEU A 43 -0.58 18.31 -7.73
N MET A 44 -0.40 18.07 -9.03
CA MET A 44 -0.26 16.71 -9.57
C MET A 44 0.98 16.00 -9.00
N LEU A 45 2.13 16.68 -8.89
CA LEU A 45 3.33 16.12 -8.29
C LEU A 45 3.11 15.78 -6.81
N THR A 46 2.53 16.70 -6.03
CA THR A 46 2.19 16.47 -4.62
C THR A 46 1.27 15.26 -4.45
N MET A 47 0.24 15.13 -5.28
CA MET A 47 -0.71 14.03 -5.23
C MET A 47 -0.03 12.68 -5.51
N VAL A 48 0.74 12.57 -6.60
CA VAL A 48 1.46 11.34 -6.94
C VAL A 48 2.46 10.96 -5.85
N SER A 49 3.23 11.92 -5.34
CA SER A 49 4.17 11.67 -4.24
C SER A 49 3.45 11.22 -2.95
N GLY A 50 2.33 11.85 -2.59
CA GLY A 50 1.55 11.49 -1.41
C GLY A 50 0.96 10.08 -1.50
N ILE A 51 0.44 9.70 -2.68
CA ILE A 51 -0.08 8.35 -2.93
C ILE A 51 1.04 7.31 -2.85
N PHE A 52 2.22 7.63 -3.40
CA PHE A 52 3.38 6.74 -3.31
C PHE A 52 3.79 6.50 -1.85
N VAL A 53 3.81 7.55 -1.02
CA VAL A 53 4.08 7.44 0.42
C VAL A 53 3.01 6.62 1.13
N ALA A 54 1.73 6.80 0.80
CA ALA A 54 0.64 6.02 1.37
C ALA A 54 0.79 4.52 1.07
N HIS A 55 1.13 4.15 -0.18
CA HIS A 55 1.42 2.77 -0.54
C HIS A 55 2.66 2.22 0.18
N ALA A 56 3.75 2.98 0.24
CA ALA A 56 4.96 2.57 0.96
C ALA A 56 4.68 2.30 2.44
N ALA A 57 3.83 3.10 3.08
CA ALA A 57 3.43 2.90 4.47
C ALA A 57 2.59 1.62 4.66
N ALA A 58 1.66 1.33 3.74
CA ALA A 58 0.88 0.08 3.76
C ALA A 58 1.77 -1.16 3.57
N ILE A 59 2.71 -1.11 2.62
CA ILE A 59 3.73 -2.14 2.39
C ILE A 59 4.57 -2.36 3.65
N PHE A 60 5.01 -1.30 4.31
CA PHE A 60 5.81 -1.40 5.52
C PHE A 60 5.08 -2.17 6.64
N ILE A 61 3.77 -2.00 6.77
CA ILE A 61 2.94 -2.76 7.73
C ILE A 61 3.04 -4.27 7.46
N TYR A 62 2.89 -4.70 6.20
CA TYR A 62 2.99 -6.11 5.86
C TYR A 62 4.40 -6.67 6.09
N ALA A 63 5.44 -5.91 5.73
CA ALA A 63 6.82 -6.28 6.02
C ALA A 63 7.07 -6.53 7.51
N VAL A 64 6.52 -5.67 8.39
CA VAL A 64 6.57 -5.85 9.85
C VAL A 64 5.84 -7.13 10.28
N PHE A 65 4.68 -7.44 9.70
CA PHE A 65 3.98 -8.68 10.02
C PHE A 65 4.75 -9.92 9.59
N TYR A 66 5.34 -9.94 8.40
CA TYR A 66 6.16 -11.08 7.97
C TYR A 66 7.37 -11.28 8.89
N TRP A 67 8.12 -10.20 9.15
CA TRP A 67 9.27 -10.23 10.07
C TRP A 67 8.86 -10.72 11.45
N GLY A 68 7.74 -10.21 11.99
CA GLY A 68 7.28 -10.57 13.31
C GLY A 68 6.80 -12.02 13.42
N LEU A 69 6.12 -12.52 12.39
CA LEU A 69 5.67 -13.91 12.34
C LEU A 69 6.84 -14.89 12.29
N THR A 70 7.88 -14.61 11.48
CA THR A 70 9.06 -15.48 11.38
C THR A 70 9.88 -15.46 12.66
N HIS A 71 10.21 -14.26 13.17
CA HIS A 71 11.17 -14.12 14.27
C HIS A 71 10.57 -14.35 15.66
N TYR A 72 9.29 -14.04 15.88
CA TYR A 72 8.67 -14.12 17.22
C TYR A 72 7.59 -15.18 17.34
N ALA A 73 6.93 -15.57 16.25
CA ALA A 73 5.89 -16.59 16.26
C ALA A 73 6.34 -17.96 15.73
N GLY A 74 7.61 -18.10 15.33
CA GLY A 74 8.22 -19.36 14.90
C GLY A 74 7.73 -19.85 13.54
N PHE A 75 7.21 -18.96 12.69
CA PHE A 75 6.85 -19.32 11.32
C PHE A 75 8.11 -19.58 10.50
N ALA A 76 7.98 -20.46 9.51
CA ALA A 76 9.05 -20.73 8.58
C ALA A 76 9.49 -19.46 7.83
N ASP A 77 10.80 -19.33 7.69
CA ASP A 77 11.44 -18.17 7.07
C ASP A 77 11.08 -18.03 5.58
N LEU A 78 11.28 -16.84 5.01
CA LEU A 78 11.16 -16.68 3.56
C LEU A 78 12.20 -17.58 2.85
N SER A 79 11.86 -18.07 1.66
CA SER A 79 12.74 -18.93 0.87
C SER A 79 13.16 -18.26 -0.44
N GLY A 80 14.26 -18.74 -1.03
CA GLY A 80 14.85 -18.19 -2.25
C GLY A 80 16.20 -17.53 -1.99
N ASN A 81 16.50 -16.43 -2.70
CA ASN A 81 17.71 -15.63 -2.52
C ASN A 81 17.55 -14.70 -1.30
N VAL A 82 17.63 -15.28 -0.11
CA VAL A 82 17.29 -14.61 1.15
C VAL A 82 18.57 -14.34 1.95
N GLU A 83 18.82 -13.07 2.23
CA GLU A 83 19.57 -12.65 3.41
C GLU A 83 18.56 -12.32 4.51
N ASP A 84 18.73 -12.89 5.72
CA ASP A 84 17.78 -12.70 6.83
C ASP A 84 17.96 -11.33 7.49
N HIS A 85 17.41 -10.31 6.82
CA HIS A 85 17.35 -8.94 7.29
C HIS A 85 16.03 -8.30 6.89
N PHE A 86 15.59 -7.27 7.62
CA PHE A 86 14.27 -6.65 7.44
C PHE A 86 14.00 -6.18 5.99
N LEU A 87 15.03 -5.76 5.26
CA LEU A 87 14.89 -5.32 3.88
C LEU A 87 14.43 -6.44 2.92
N THR A 88 14.67 -7.71 3.23
CA THR A 88 14.22 -8.85 2.41
C THR A 88 12.71 -9.03 2.54
N TYR A 89 12.19 -8.82 3.75
CA TYR A 89 10.76 -8.85 4.04
C TYR A 89 10.04 -7.65 3.47
N LEU A 90 10.68 -6.47 3.51
CA LEU A 90 10.18 -5.27 2.84
C LEU A 90 10.14 -5.46 1.32
N TYR A 91 11.21 -6.00 0.73
CA TYR A 91 11.27 -6.34 -0.68
C TYR A 91 10.17 -7.34 -1.07
N PHE A 92 10.03 -8.42 -0.30
CA PHE A 92 8.97 -9.40 -0.51
C PHE A 92 7.59 -8.74 -0.47
N SER A 93 7.31 -7.93 0.54
CA SER A 93 6.05 -7.19 0.66
C SER A 93 5.80 -6.26 -0.54
N ILE A 94 6.81 -5.53 -1.03
CA ILE A 94 6.69 -4.72 -2.25
C ILE A 94 6.23 -5.56 -3.44
N THR A 95 6.87 -6.71 -3.68
CA THR A 95 6.56 -7.57 -4.83
C THR A 95 5.20 -8.25 -4.71
N SER A 96 4.80 -8.61 -3.49
CA SER A 96 3.52 -9.24 -3.16
C SER A 96 2.37 -8.23 -3.27
N TYR A 97 2.47 -7.09 -2.58
CA TYR A 97 1.49 -6.00 -2.57
C TYR A 97 1.19 -5.46 -3.97
N SER A 98 2.22 -5.28 -4.80
CA SER A 98 2.07 -4.81 -6.19
C SER A 98 1.62 -5.90 -7.16
N SER A 99 1.49 -7.15 -6.70
CA SER A 99 1.25 -8.33 -7.54
C SER A 99 2.32 -8.56 -8.63
N LEU A 100 3.52 -7.97 -8.47
CA LEU A 100 4.63 -8.15 -9.40
C LEU A 100 5.19 -9.58 -9.34
N GLY A 101 5.34 -10.12 -8.13
CA GLY A 101 5.67 -11.54 -7.92
C GLY A 101 6.96 -12.01 -8.61
N ILE A 102 8.08 -11.29 -8.46
CA ILE A 102 9.37 -11.62 -9.10
C ILE A 102 9.82 -13.06 -8.82
N GLY A 103 9.52 -13.59 -7.63
CA GLY A 103 9.67 -15.02 -7.30
C GLY A 103 11.09 -15.45 -6.90
N ASP A 104 12.02 -14.51 -6.79
CA ASP A 104 13.36 -14.68 -6.23
C ASP A 104 13.35 -14.78 -4.69
N VAL A 105 12.36 -14.14 -4.04
CA VAL A 105 12.01 -14.31 -2.63
C VAL A 105 10.53 -14.71 -2.56
N PHE A 106 10.22 -15.80 -1.85
CA PHE A 106 8.85 -16.34 -1.81
C PHE A 106 8.47 -16.92 -0.44
N PRO A 107 7.17 -16.90 -0.08
CA PRO A 107 6.69 -17.37 1.20
C PRO A 107 6.53 -18.89 1.20
N VAL A 108 6.77 -19.49 2.37
CA VAL A 108 6.58 -20.92 2.61
C VAL A 108 5.58 -21.17 3.73
N GLY A 109 5.07 -22.41 3.80
CA GLY A 109 4.11 -22.82 4.82
C GLY A 109 2.88 -21.90 4.86
N SER A 110 2.45 -21.58 6.09
CA SER A 110 1.24 -20.79 6.36
C SER A 110 1.35 -19.32 5.90
N LEU A 111 2.56 -18.77 5.73
CA LEU A 111 2.75 -17.38 5.26
C LEU A 111 2.23 -17.13 3.85
N ARG A 112 2.08 -18.18 3.04
CA ARG A 112 1.46 -18.11 1.70
C ARG A 112 0.04 -17.52 1.74
N PHE A 113 -0.70 -17.77 2.82
CA PHE A 113 -2.03 -17.21 2.99
C PHE A 113 -1.99 -15.70 3.19
N LEU A 114 -1.08 -15.20 4.04
CA LEU A 114 -0.89 -13.76 4.23
C LEU A 114 -0.43 -13.07 2.94
N ALA A 115 0.45 -13.69 2.17
CA ALA A 115 0.88 -13.18 0.86
C ALA A 115 -0.26 -13.06 -0.15
N GLY A 116 -1.12 -14.08 -0.24
CA GLY A 116 -2.31 -14.00 -1.09
C GLY A 116 -3.26 -12.88 -0.66
N VAL A 117 -3.46 -12.70 0.66
CA VAL A 117 -4.29 -11.61 1.21
C VAL A 117 -3.67 -10.24 0.92
N GLU A 118 -2.37 -10.09 1.12
CA GLU A 118 -1.63 -8.86 0.83
C GLU A 118 -1.75 -8.46 -0.63
N ALA A 119 -1.56 -9.39 -1.58
CA ALA A 119 -1.67 -9.12 -3.01
C ALA A 119 -3.07 -8.59 -3.38
N ILE A 120 -4.13 -9.20 -2.83
CA ILE A 120 -5.51 -8.74 -3.06
C ILE A 120 -5.73 -7.35 -2.46
N ASN A 121 -5.31 -7.13 -1.20
CA ASN A 121 -5.49 -5.83 -0.55
C ASN A 121 -4.69 -4.73 -1.27
N GLY A 122 -3.45 -5.03 -1.65
CA GLY A 122 -2.59 -4.09 -2.39
C GLY A 122 -3.21 -3.66 -3.72
N LEU A 123 -3.77 -4.60 -4.49
CA LEU A 123 -4.47 -4.30 -5.73
C LEU A 123 -5.72 -3.43 -5.51
N ILE A 124 -6.48 -3.68 -4.44
CA ILE A 124 -7.64 -2.85 -4.05
C ILE A 124 -7.18 -1.42 -3.76
N LEU A 125 -6.15 -1.25 -2.94
CA LEU A 125 -5.64 0.07 -2.55
C LEU A 125 -5.03 0.82 -3.74
N ILE A 126 -4.31 0.14 -4.64
CA ILE A 126 -3.79 0.73 -5.89
C ILE A 126 -4.95 1.21 -6.77
N THR A 127 -6.00 0.40 -6.92
CA THR A 127 -7.19 0.79 -7.70
C THR A 127 -7.91 1.98 -7.06
N TRP A 128 -8.03 1.98 -5.73
CA TRP A 128 -8.66 3.08 -5.00
C TRP A 128 -7.86 4.39 -5.15
N SER A 129 -6.53 4.33 -5.13
CA SER A 129 -5.68 5.51 -5.30
C SER A 129 -5.79 6.12 -6.70
N ALA A 130 -5.94 5.28 -7.73
CA ALA A 130 -6.24 5.70 -9.09
C ALA A 130 -7.61 6.38 -9.19
N ALA A 131 -8.66 5.82 -8.58
CA ALA A 131 -9.98 6.42 -8.53
C ALA A 131 -9.99 7.77 -7.79
N PHE A 132 -9.32 7.84 -6.64
CA PHE A 132 -9.13 9.08 -5.87
C PHE A 132 -8.43 10.16 -6.71
N THR A 133 -7.35 9.79 -7.40
CA THR A 133 -6.63 10.68 -8.33
C THR A 133 -7.54 11.21 -9.43
N TYR A 134 -8.33 10.33 -10.05
CA TYR A 134 -9.26 10.70 -11.11
C TYR A 134 -10.27 11.75 -10.64
N PHE A 135 -10.86 11.58 -9.45
CA PHE A 135 -11.80 12.56 -8.91
C PHE A 135 -11.16 13.95 -8.71
N ILE A 136 -9.93 14.01 -8.18
CA ILE A 136 -9.23 15.28 -7.99
C ILE A 136 -8.91 15.94 -9.33
N VAL A 137 -8.39 15.19 -10.30
CA VAL A 137 -8.05 15.73 -11.63
C VAL A 137 -9.30 16.22 -12.36
N GLN A 138 -10.42 15.52 -12.23
CA GLN A 138 -11.69 15.93 -12.82
C GLN A 138 -12.16 17.27 -12.25
N GLU A 139 -12.12 17.44 -10.92
CA GLU A 139 -12.47 18.69 -10.25
C GLU A 139 -11.56 19.86 -10.70
N MET A 140 -10.25 19.59 -10.86
CA MET A 140 -9.31 20.58 -11.39
C MET A 140 -9.62 21.01 -12.82
N TRP A 141 -10.00 20.08 -13.70
CA TRP A 141 -10.39 20.40 -15.08
C TRP A 141 -11.63 21.29 -15.10
N ASP A 142 -12.67 20.91 -14.36
CA ASP A 142 -13.95 21.64 -14.35
C ASP A 142 -13.78 23.09 -13.83
N ALA A 143 -12.89 23.29 -12.86
CA ALA A 143 -12.49 24.62 -12.39
C ALA A 143 -11.74 25.47 -13.43
N HIS A 144 -11.02 24.84 -14.37
CA HIS A 144 -10.35 25.54 -15.47
C HIS A 144 -11.33 25.95 -16.57
N ASN A 145 -12.23 25.04 -16.98
CA ASN A 145 -13.26 25.29 -18.01
C ASN A 145 -14.23 26.43 -17.65
N THR A 146 -14.45 26.68 -16.37
CA THR A 146 -15.33 27.76 -15.90
C THR A 146 -14.68 29.13 -15.96
N LYS A 147 -13.34 29.22 -15.86
CA LYS A 147 -12.60 30.47 -16.03
C LYS A 147 -12.56 30.92 -17.50
N ASP A 148 -12.44 29.99 -18.44
CA ASP A 148 -12.33 30.28 -19.89
C ASP A 148 -13.64 30.77 -20.54
N LYS A 149 -14.78 30.68 -19.84
CA LYS A 149 -16.10 31.14 -20.33
C LYS A 149 -16.54 32.49 -19.75
N GLY A 150 -15.73 33.09 -18.88
CA GLY A 150 -16.04 34.34 -18.17
C GLY A 150 -15.34 35.59 -18.73
N ASP A 151 -14.50 35.44 -19.74
CA ASP A 151 -13.79 36.50 -20.48
C ASP A 151 -14.42 36.72 -21.87
#